data_AF-A0A371HN27-F1
#
_entry.id   AF-A0A371HN27-F1
#
_cell.length_a   1.000
_cell.length_b   1.000
_cell.length_c   1.000
_cell.angle_alpha   90.00
_cell.angle_beta   90.00
_cell.angle_gamma   90.00
#
_symmetry.space_group_name_H-M   'P 1'
#
loop_
_entity.id
_entity.type
_entity.pdbx_description
1 polymer ?
#
loop_
_entity_poly.entity_id
_entity_poly.type
_entity_poly.pdbx_seq_one_letter_code
_entity_poly.pdbx_strand_id
1 'polypeptide(L)'
;MLPYHTLEDAQVALGRGLTLAETLWLKYSANKPDFVLHCHNTLFLCLFYSIAPIPFLFMELSGYDKFSKHKIQPLVKRTFWEMLKCYKHVMQTFVVAVGPLQIISYPTIKIDE
;
A
#
# COMPACT_ATOMS: atom_id res chain seq x y z
N MET A 1 10.03 -7.70 -13.48
CA MET A 1 8.55 -7.56 -13.57
C MET A 1 7.93 -8.86 -14.04
N LEU A 2 6.60 -8.93 -14.18
CA LEU A 2 5.88 -10.15 -14.62
C LEU A 2 6.54 -10.75 -15.87
N PRO A 3 6.79 -12.07 -15.90
CA PRO A 3 7.45 -12.74 -17.02
C PRO A 3 6.51 -12.99 -18.22
N TYR A 4 5.24 -12.60 -18.10
CA TYR A 4 4.21 -12.86 -19.09
C TYR A 4 3.82 -11.55 -19.79
N HIS A 5 3.83 -11.56 -21.12
CA HIS A 5 3.44 -10.40 -21.93
C HIS A 5 2.01 -10.51 -22.46
N THR A 6 1.46 -11.72 -22.54
CA THR A 6 0.11 -11.98 -23.05
C THR A 6 -0.79 -12.60 -21.97
N LEU A 7 -2.10 -12.48 -22.16
CA LEU A 7 -3.07 -13.11 -21.25
C LEU A 7 -2.99 -14.63 -21.34
N GLU A 8 -2.75 -15.14 -22.55
CA GLU A 8 -2.61 -16.56 -22.86
C GLU A 8 -1.41 -17.16 -22.12
N ASP A 9 -0.24 -16.51 -22.19
CA ASP A 9 0.96 -16.98 -21.49
C ASP A 9 0.73 -17.01 -19.96
N ALA A 10 0.07 -15.99 -19.43
CA ALA A 10 -0.27 -15.93 -18.00
C ALA A 10 -1.28 -17.02 -17.60
N GLN A 11 -2.27 -17.34 -18.43
CA GLN A 11 -3.24 -18.42 -18.17
C GLN A 11 -2.58 -19.79 -18.20
N VAL A 12 -1.71 -20.03 -19.19
CA VAL A 12 -0.97 -21.28 -19.33
C VAL A 12 -0.07 -21.49 -18.11
N ALA A 13 0.65 -20.44 -17.67
CA ALA A 13 1.51 -20.52 -16.50
C ALA A 13 0.74 -20.69 -15.18
N LEU A 14 -0.43 -20.07 -15.04
CA LEU A 14 -1.27 -20.20 -13.84
C LEU A 14 -2.10 -21.49 -13.81
N GLY A 15 -2.25 -22.19 -14.94
CA GLY A 15 -3.13 -23.37 -15.07
C GLY A 15 -4.62 -23.05 -14.86
N ARG A 16 -5.00 -21.76 -14.90
CA ARG A 16 -6.37 -21.28 -14.68
C ARG A 16 -6.63 -19.97 -15.44
N GLY A 17 -7.90 -19.63 -15.60
CA GLY A 17 -8.32 -18.32 -16.07
C GLY A 17 -7.89 -17.18 -15.13
N LEU A 18 -7.64 -16.00 -15.70
CA LEU A 18 -7.40 -14.77 -14.93
C LEU A 18 -8.72 -14.17 -14.46
N THR A 19 -8.72 -13.64 -13.24
CA THR A 19 -9.79 -12.77 -12.73
C THR A 19 -9.77 -11.42 -13.46
N LEU A 20 -10.84 -10.63 -13.29
CA LEU A 20 -10.93 -9.29 -13.89
C LEU A 20 -9.80 -8.36 -13.41
N ALA A 21 -9.47 -8.41 -12.12
CA ALA A 21 -8.40 -7.59 -11.53
C ALA A 21 -7.03 -8.00 -12.09
N GLU A 22 -6.76 -9.30 -12.21
CA GLU A 22 -5.50 -9.81 -12.79
C GLU A 22 -5.38 -9.45 -14.26
N THR A 23 -6.47 -9.56 -15.03
CA THR A 23 -6.52 -9.17 -16.44
C THR A 23 -6.22 -7.68 -16.62
N LEU A 24 -6.82 -6.83 -15.79
CA LEU A 24 -6.59 -5.39 -15.82
C LEU A 24 -5.15 -5.05 -15.43
N TRP A 25 -4.63 -5.68 -14.38
CA TRP A 25 -3.26 -5.49 -13.93
C TRP A 25 -2.26 -5.92 -15.00
N LEU A 26 -2.45 -7.07 -15.65
CA LEU A 26 -1.55 -7.54 -16.70
C LEU A 26 -1.55 -6.60 -17.91
N LYS A 27 -2.73 -6.19 -18.38
CA LYS A 27 -2.84 -5.23 -19.51
C LYS A 27 -2.14 -3.91 -19.22
N TYR A 28 -2.22 -3.44 -17.97
CA TYR A 28 -1.53 -2.23 -17.55
C TYR A 28 -0.02 -2.44 -17.44
N SER A 29 0.40 -3.48 -16.74
CA SER A 29 1.81 -3.74 -16.38
C SER A 29 2.67 -4.21 -17.54
N ALA A 30 2.13 -4.96 -18.51
CA ALA A 30 2.88 -5.56 -19.61
C ALA A 30 3.67 -4.55 -20.46
N ASN A 31 3.23 -3.29 -20.50
CA ASN A 31 3.85 -2.22 -21.29
C ASN A 31 4.52 -1.12 -20.42
N LYS A 32 4.75 -1.38 -19.13
CA LYS A 32 5.37 -0.40 -18.22
C LYS A 32 6.80 -0.82 -17.89
N PRO A 33 7.73 0.13 -17.75
CA PRO A 33 9.11 -0.18 -17.38
C PRO A 33 9.20 -0.61 -15.91
N ASP A 34 10.09 -1.58 -15.61
CA ASP A 34 10.39 -2.17 -14.28
C ASP A 34 10.43 -1.17 -13.13
N PHE A 35 11.00 0.00 -13.36
CA PHE A 35 11.04 1.09 -12.40
C PHE A 35 9.65 1.65 -12.04
N VAL A 36 8.76 1.80 -13.02
CA VAL A 36 7.45 2.42 -12.80
C VAL A 36 6.54 1.54 -11.94
N LEU A 37 6.42 0.22 -12.18
CA LEU A 37 5.62 -0.59 -11.22
C LEU A 37 6.34 -0.78 -9.89
N HIS A 38 7.68 -0.72 -9.83
CA HIS A 38 8.35 -0.64 -8.53
C HIS A 38 7.90 0.59 -7.74
N CYS A 39 7.78 1.76 -8.39
CA CYS A 39 7.21 2.95 -7.76
C CYS A 39 5.75 2.78 -7.32
N HIS A 40 4.95 1.90 -7.96
CA HIS A 40 3.58 1.61 -7.50
C HIS A 40 3.55 0.97 -6.11
N ASN A 41 4.61 0.26 -5.69
CA ASN A 41 4.71 -0.26 -4.33
C ASN A 41 4.62 0.86 -3.30
N THR A 42 5.20 2.03 -3.57
CA THR A 42 5.09 3.21 -2.69
C THR A 42 3.63 3.68 -2.60
N LEU A 43 2.93 3.73 -3.72
CA LEU A 43 1.52 4.11 -3.76
C LEU A 43 0.63 3.11 -3.01
N PHE A 44 0.84 1.81 -3.21
CA PHE A 44 0.11 0.77 -2.47
C PHE A 44 0.38 0.86 -0.98
N LEU A 45 1.62 1.14 -0.59
CA LEU A 45 1.99 1.28 0.81
C LEU A 45 1.31 2.52 1.42
N CYS A 46 1.31 3.66 0.73
CA CYS A 46 0.54 4.84 1.13
C CYS A 46 -0.95 4.50 1.32
N LEU A 47 -1.57 3.84 0.34
CA LEU A 47 -2.98 3.44 0.44
C LEU A 47 -3.24 2.52 1.63
N PHE A 48 -2.37 1.53 1.85
CA PHE A 48 -2.50 0.60 2.96
C PHE A 48 -2.38 1.32 4.31
N TYR A 49 -1.37 2.17 4.49
CA TYR A 49 -1.19 2.97 5.71
C TYR A 49 -2.28 4.04 5.91
N SER A 50 -2.99 4.44 4.85
CA SER A 50 -4.17 5.28 4.96
C SER A 50 -5.41 4.50 5.39
N ILE A 51 -5.61 3.28 4.88
CA ILE A 51 -6.82 2.46 5.13
C ILE A 51 -6.75 1.72 6.47
N ALA A 52 -5.60 1.11 6.79
CA ALA A 52 -5.41 0.34 8.02
C ALA A 52 -5.78 1.08 9.33
N PRO A 53 -5.51 2.39 9.50
CA PRO A 53 -5.88 3.12 10.72
C PRO A 53 -7.36 3.55 10.76
N ILE A 54 -8.11 3.49 9.65
CA ILE A 54 -9.50 3.96 9.58
C ILE A 54 -10.42 3.24 10.57
N PRO A 55 -10.42 1.89 10.69
CA PRO A 55 -11.22 1.20 11.69
C PRO A 55 -10.93 1.68 13.11
N PHE A 56 -9.66 1.92 13.45
CA PHE A 56 -9.26 2.43 14.76
C PHE A 56 -9.73 3.86 15.01
N LEU A 57 -9.71 4.70 13.97
CA LEU A 57 -10.25 6.05 14.04
C LEU A 57 -11.76 6.02 14.35
N PHE A 58 -12.53 5.15 13.70
CA PHE A 58 -13.96 5.00 14.01
C PHE A 58 -14.20 4.47 15.43
N MET A 59 -13.42 3.47 15.86
CA MET A 59 -13.52 2.95 17.23
C MET A 59 -13.25 4.04 18.28
N GLU A 60 -12.20 4.84 18.11
CA GLU A 60 -11.88 5.95 19.02
C GLU A 60 -12.98 7.03 19.02
N LEU A 61 -13.50 7.42 17.85
CA LEU A 61 -14.55 8.44 17.73
C LEU A 61 -15.92 7.97 18.24
N SER A 62 -16.20 6.68 18.15
CA SER A 62 -17.47 6.10 18.66
C SER A 62 -17.59 6.15 20.19
N GLY A 63 -16.52 6.50 20.91
CA GLY A 63 -16.52 6.53 22.36
C GLY A 63 -16.67 5.15 22.99
N TYR A 64 -16.28 4.08 22.26
CA TYR A 64 -16.48 2.72 22.72
C TYR A 64 -15.62 2.41 23.96
N ASP A 65 -16.23 2.41 25.14
CA ASP A 65 -15.51 2.28 26.42
C ASP A 65 -14.70 0.98 26.54
N LYS A 66 -15.12 -0.13 25.90
CA LYS A 66 -14.33 -1.37 25.93
C LYS A 66 -13.04 -1.27 25.10
N PHE A 67 -12.95 -0.34 24.16
CA PHE A 67 -11.69 -0.07 23.45
C PHE A 67 -10.66 0.53 24.40
N SER A 68 -11.08 1.36 25.36
CA SER A 68 -10.17 1.98 26.33
C SER A 68 -9.36 0.95 27.12
N LYS A 69 -9.93 -0.22 27.43
CA LYS A 69 -9.24 -1.32 28.13
C LYS A 69 -8.04 -1.87 27.35
N HIS A 70 -8.05 -1.76 26.03
CA HIS A 70 -6.99 -2.28 25.16
C HIS A 70 -5.97 -1.21 24.76
N LYS A 71 -6.19 0.05 25.13
CA LYS A 71 -5.26 1.15 24.87
C LYS A 71 -4.11 1.10 25.88
N ILE A 72 -2.89 1.34 25.41
CA ILE A 72 -1.72 1.56 26.27
C ILE A 72 -1.93 2.82 27.14
N GLN A 73 -2.63 3.83 26.61
CA GLN A 73 -2.95 5.08 27.32
C GLN A 73 -4.47 5.36 27.28
N PRO A 74 -5.26 4.79 28.21
CA PRO A 74 -6.73 4.87 28.18
C PRO A 74 -7.28 6.27 28.48
N LEU A 75 -6.55 7.07 29.26
CA LEU A 75 -6.98 8.42 29.67
C LEU A 75 -6.80 9.48 28.59
N VAL A 76 -6.01 9.19 27.55
CA VAL A 76 -5.78 10.11 26.44
C VAL A 76 -6.93 9.99 25.44
N LYS A 77 -7.77 11.01 25.40
CA LYS A 77 -8.80 11.18 24.35
C LYS A 77 -8.24 12.09 23.27
N ARG A 78 -8.35 11.68 22.01
CA ARG A 78 -7.94 12.49 20.87
C ARG A 78 -9.15 12.92 20.08
N THR A 79 -9.16 14.19 19.68
CA THR A 79 -10.15 14.71 18.74
C THR A 79 -9.86 14.22 17.32
N PHE A 80 -10.87 14.25 16.46
CA PHE A 80 -10.71 13.94 15.04
C PHE A 80 -9.60 14.77 14.39
N TRP A 81 -9.52 16.06 14.72
CA TRP A 81 -8.51 16.98 14.19
C TRP A 81 -7.09 16.60 14.58
N GLU A 82 -6.88 16.17 15.83
CA GLU A 82 -5.56 15.71 16.29
C GLU A 82 -5.15 14.41 15.59
N MET A 83 -6.10 13.50 15.34
CA MET A 83 -5.86 12.28 14.58
C MET A 83 -5.53 12.57 13.11
N LEU A 84 -6.28 13.49 12.47
CA LEU A 84 -6.02 13.90 11.09
C LEU A 84 -4.67 14.62 10.96
N LYS A 85 -4.33 15.49 11.91
CA LYS A 85 -3.01 16.13 11.99
C LYS A 85 -1.90 15.09 12.11
N CYS A 86 -2.09 14.08 12.98
CA CYS A 86 -1.15 12.97 13.13
C CYS A 86 -0.98 12.19 11.82
N TYR A 87 -2.08 11.84 11.15
CA TYR A 87 -2.07 11.19 9.85
C TYR A 87 -1.28 12.02 8.82
N LYS A 88 -1.55 13.33 8.74
CA LYS A 88 -0.84 14.22 7.81
C LYS A 88 0.67 14.22 8.06
N HIS A 89 1.10 14.28 9.32
CA HIS A 89 2.52 14.20 9.67
C HIS A 89 3.14 12.85 9.28
N VAL A 90 2.46 11.73 9.56
CA VAL A 90 2.93 10.40 9.17
C VAL A 90 3.04 10.28 7.66
N MET A 91 2.02 10.70 6.90
CA MET A 91 2.04 10.67 5.44
C MET A 91 3.13 11.58 4.85
N GLN A 92 3.37 12.74 5.43
CA GLN A 92 4.46 13.62 5.02
C GLN A 92 5.83 12.93 5.21
N THR A 93 6.06 12.34 6.38
CA THR A 93 7.28 11.55 6.64
C THR A 93 7.38 10.37 5.67
N PHE A 94 6.25 9.73 5.37
CA PHE A 94 6.21 8.63 4.42
C PHE A 94 6.68 9.06 3.02
N VAL A 95 6.15 10.17 2.51
CA VAL A 95 6.53 10.69 1.20
C VAL A 95 8.00 11.15 1.19
N VAL A 96 8.45 11.83 2.24
CA VAL A 96 9.80 12.42 2.30
C VAL A 96 10.90 11.38 2.57
N ALA A 97 10.62 10.36 3.38
CA ALA A 97 11.60 9.34 3.73
C ALA A 97 11.43 8.05 2.92
N VAL A 98 10.22 7.48 2.93
CA VAL A 98 9.98 6.18 2.28
C VAL A 98 9.96 6.30 0.77
N GLY A 99 9.43 7.40 0.21
CA GLY A 99 9.44 7.66 -1.24
C GLY A 99 10.85 7.58 -1.84
N PRO A 100 11.81 8.42 -1.41
CA PRO A 100 13.19 8.36 -1.87
C PRO A 100 13.86 7.01 -1.59
N LEU A 101 13.62 6.43 -0.42
CA LEU A 101 14.16 5.11 -0.09
C LEU A 101 13.71 4.06 -1.10
N GLN A 102 12.44 4.04 -1.49
CA GLN A 102 11.90 3.12 -2.49
C GLN A 102 12.53 3.34 -3.87
N ILE A 103 12.74 4.60 -4.27
CA ILE A 103 13.42 4.93 -5.53
C ILE A 103 14.87 4.41 -5.54
N ILE A 104 15.63 4.67 -4.48
CA ILE A 104 17.03 4.23 -4.35
C ILE A 104 17.13 2.71 -4.22
N SER A 105 16.14 2.07 -3.59
CA SER A 105 16.10 0.62 -3.41
C SER A 105 15.78 -0.15 -4.69
N TYR A 106 15.45 0.53 -5.80
CA TYR A 106 15.25 -0.16 -7.06
C TYR A 106 16.55 -0.83 -7.52
N PRO A 107 16.60 -2.17 -7.68
CA PRO A 107 17.79 -2.86 -8.11
C PRO A 107 18.13 -2.40 -9.54
N THR A 108 19.18 -1.58 -9.65
CA THR A 108 19.65 -1.09 -10.96
C THR A 108 20.37 -2.20 -11.72
N ILE A 109 20.86 -3.22 -11.00
CA ILE A 109 21.50 -4.40 -11.57
C ILE A 109 20.39 -5.43 -11.84
N LYS A 110 20.06 -5.61 -13.11
CA LYS A 110 19.35 -6.82 -13.55
C LYS A 110 20.37 -7.95 -13.56
N ILE A 111 20.15 -8.96 -12.73
CA ILE A 111 20.86 -10.22 -12.84
C ILE A 111 20.10 -10.97 -13.93
N ASP A 112 20.68 -11.02 -15.14
CA ASP A 112 20.15 -11.88 -16.21
C ASP A 112 20.34 -13.33 -15.75
N GLU A 113 19.22 -14.06 -15.61
CA GLU A 113 19.18 -15.51 -15.34
C GLU A 113 18.50 -16.21 -16.52
#